data_AF-A0A4Y4E1K7-F1
#
_entry.id   AF-A0A4Y4E1K7-F1
#
_cell.length_a   1.000
_cell.length_b   1.000
_cell.length_c   1.000
_cell.angle_alpha   90.00
_cell.angle_beta   90.00
_cell.angle_gamma   90.00
#
_symmetry.space_group_name_H-M   'P 1'
#
loop_
_entity.id
_entity.type
_entity.pdbx_description
1 polymer ?
#
loop_
_entity_poly.entity_id
_entity_poly.type
_entity_poly.pdbx_seq_one_letter_code
_entity_poly.pdbx_strand_id
1 'polypeptide(L)'
;MAARRAPRGPAGRARPRGGRGMSASALDARTRRARATPDDARGRFAGPAWDLRTYDPLVTAFGPLPVVVWVFTTRDLLNPALVGLAALLVILVMVRPPRRVVAVLLLGLPALAAVMTVSFGVLTDPRDVDGTTLLATVGPFHLWSGALETGLATSLRTCALLLLVLVGGLSTTGQDVVRALVQQLRVPYRVGYAALAALRFVPRFGHELEVIRAAHRVRGVDHGRGPVAAARRRLGYAVPLLAGGIRHGERVSLAMEARGFGAHATRTERVLVPFRVRDVVFLLATWGVAAGIALVVVPALTG
;
A
#
# COMPACT_ATOMS: atom_id res chain seq x y z
N MET A 1 -4.28 -2.17 81.57
CA MET A 1 -4.78 -0.81 81.91
C MET A 1 -3.96 0.18 81.08
N ALA A 2 -4.47 1.11 80.29
CA ALA A 2 -5.81 1.62 80.07
C ALA A 2 -5.92 2.15 78.62
N ALA A 3 -7.12 2.06 78.07
CA ALA A 3 -7.52 2.60 76.78
C ALA A 3 -7.77 4.11 76.83
N ARG A 4 -7.61 4.82 75.70
CA ARG A 4 -8.48 5.92 75.19
C ARG A 4 -7.87 6.50 73.90
N ARG A 5 -8.50 6.24 72.75
CA ARG A 5 -9.51 7.05 72.01
C ARG A 5 -8.89 8.09 71.05
N ALA A 6 -9.18 7.85 69.77
CA ALA A 6 -9.00 8.77 68.64
C ALA A 6 -9.93 10.00 68.72
N PRO A 7 -9.68 11.01 67.86
CA PRO A 7 -10.76 11.64 67.13
C PRO A 7 -10.56 11.54 65.61
N ARG A 8 -11.69 11.23 64.94
CA ARG A 8 -11.87 11.20 63.48
C ARG A 8 -11.99 12.63 62.96
N GLY A 9 -11.26 12.96 61.89
CA GLY A 9 -11.49 14.12 61.02
C GLY A 9 -11.63 13.63 59.55
N PRO A 10 -12.45 14.27 58.72
CA PRO A 10 -13.01 13.64 57.53
C PRO A 10 -12.00 13.53 56.38
N ALA A 11 -11.85 12.30 55.87
CA ALA A 11 -11.15 12.02 54.63
C ALA A 11 -11.91 12.64 53.45
N GLY A 12 -11.48 13.82 53.03
CA GLY A 12 -11.85 14.40 51.73
C GLY A 12 -11.33 13.52 50.61
N ARG A 13 -12.17 12.60 50.11
CA ARG A 13 -11.92 11.85 48.87
C ARG A 13 -11.95 12.83 47.70
N ALA A 14 -10.78 13.34 47.32
CA ALA A 14 -10.59 13.96 46.03
C ALA A 14 -10.81 12.90 44.94
N ARG A 15 -11.98 12.95 44.28
CA ARG A 15 -12.24 12.20 43.04
C ARG A 15 -11.28 12.70 41.96
N PRO A 16 -10.47 11.84 41.31
CA PRO A 16 -9.73 12.27 40.14
C PRO A 16 -10.73 12.58 39.01
N ARG A 17 -10.69 13.83 38.54
CA ARG A 17 -11.46 14.34 37.41
C ARG A 17 -11.10 13.57 36.14
N GLY A 18 -12.07 12.82 35.63
CA GLY A 18 -12.42 12.71 34.21
C GLY A 18 -11.27 12.66 33.19
N GLY A 19 -10.38 11.69 33.28
CA GLY A 19 -9.73 11.17 32.08
C GLY A 19 -10.78 10.37 31.31
N ARG A 20 -11.08 10.74 30.06
CA ARG A 20 -11.88 9.90 29.14
C ARG A 20 -11.15 8.58 28.93
N GLY A 21 -11.38 7.63 29.84
CA GLY A 21 -10.93 6.26 29.68
C GLY A 21 -11.56 5.74 28.40
N MET A 22 -10.73 5.31 27.44
CA MET A 22 -11.19 4.42 26.38
C MET A 22 -12.00 3.32 27.06
N SER A 23 -13.26 3.15 26.64
CA SER A 23 -14.11 2.09 27.19
C SER A 23 -13.37 0.75 27.08
N ALA A 24 -13.61 -0.15 28.03
CA ALA A 24 -13.06 -1.50 27.96
C ALA A 24 -13.36 -2.17 26.60
N SER A 25 -14.48 -1.82 25.95
CA SER A 25 -14.83 -2.24 24.59
C SER A 25 -13.96 -1.62 23.49
N ALA A 26 -13.50 -0.37 23.62
CA ALA A 26 -12.60 0.28 22.67
C ALA A 26 -11.15 -0.22 22.82
N LEU A 27 -10.73 -0.52 24.05
CA LEU A 27 -9.52 -1.25 24.35
C LEU A 27 -9.59 -2.67 23.77
N ASP A 28 -10.70 -3.39 24.00
CA ASP A 28 -10.91 -4.75 23.49
C ASP A 28 -10.98 -4.79 21.96
N ALA A 29 -11.59 -3.80 21.31
CA ALA A 29 -11.60 -3.67 19.86
C ALA A 29 -10.21 -3.35 19.28
N ARG A 30 -9.39 -2.55 19.98
CA ARG A 30 -7.98 -2.31 19.60
C ARG A 30 -7.13 -3.55 19.82
N THR A 31 -7.29 -4.27 20.93
CA THR A 31 -6.57 -5.53 21.16
C THR A 31 -7.04 -6.63 20.23
N ARG A 32 -8.31 -6.71 19.85
CA ARG A 32 -8.80 -7.65 18.81
C ARG A 32 -8.24 -7.32 17.43
N ARG A 33 -8.17 -6.02 17.05
CA ARG A 33 -7.47 -5.61 15.82
C ARG A 33 -5.97 -5.90 15.86
N ALA A 34 -5.34 -5.73 17.02
CA ALA A 34 -3.92 -6.06 17.22
C ALA A 34 -3.67 -7.59 17.32
N ARG A 35 -4.69 -8.38 17.67
CA ARG A 35 -4.69 -9.86 17.72
C ARG A 35 -5.32 -10.50 16.48
N ALA A 36 -5.47 -9.78 15.36
CA ALA A 36 -5.73 -10.44 14.08
C ALA A 36 -4.62 -11.48 13.86
N THR A 37 -4.97 -12.74 14.03
CA THR A 37 -4.01 -13.80 14.29
C THR A 37 -3.37 -14.17 12.94
N PRO A 38 -2.05 -14.40 12.84
CA PRO A 38 -1.42 -14.82 11.59
C PRO A 38 -1.95 -16.15 11.01
N ASP A 39 -2.84 -16.84 11.72
CA ASP A 39 -3.50 -18.11 11.35
C ASP A 39 -4.80 -17.92 10.52
N ASP A 40 -5.30 -16.69 10.37
CA ASP A 40 -6.51 -16.37 9.57
C ASP A 40 -6.34 -16.60 8.05
N ALA A 41 -5.12 -16.89 7.60
CA ALA A 41 -4.85 -17.09 6.18
C ALA A 41 -5.57 -18.32 5.58
N ARG A 42 -6.02 -19.28 6.41
CA ARG A 42 -6.83 -20.41 5.95
C ARG A 42 -8.23 -19.99 5.49
N GLY A 43 -8.81 -18.96 6.09
CA GLY A 43 -10.14 -18.44 5.75
C GLY A 43 -10.13 -17.32 4.72
N ARG A 44 -8.97 -16.70 4.45
CA ARG A 44 -8.86 -15.51 3.58
C ARG A 44 -9.34 -15.74 2.14
N PHE A 45 -9.06 -16.91 1.57
CA PHE A 45 -9.51 -17.27 0.21
C PHE A 45 -10.92 -17.88 0.17
N ALA A 46 -11.51 -18.11 1.34
CA ALA A 46 -12.88 -18.59 1.51
C ALA A 46 -13.82 -17.41 1.73
N GLY A 47 -14.04 -16.62 0.66
CA GLY A 47 -15.00 -15.53 0.65
C GLY A 47 -15.80 -15.48 -0.65
N PRO A 48 -16.79 -14.57 -0.71
CA PRO A 48 -17.72 -14.50 -1.83
C PRO A 48 -17.02 -14.15 -3.14
N ALA A 49 -17.58 -14.60 -4.26
CA ALA A 49 -16.99 -14.43 -5.59
C ALA A 49 -16.84 -12.97 -6.05
N TRP A 50 -17.51 -12.01 -5.40
CA TRP A 50 -17.37 -10.59 -5.74
C TRP A 50 -16.22 -9.90 -4.99
N ASP A 51 -15.63 -10.52 -3.96
CA ASP A 51 -14.52 -9.94 -3.19
C ASP A 51 -13.17 -10.31 -3.81
N LEU A 52 -12.51 -9.32 -4.41
CA LEU A 52 -11.21 -9.45 -5.07
C LEU A 52 -10.11 -9.93 -4.13
N ARG A 53 -10.27 -9.78 -2.81
CA ARG A 53 -9.29 -10.25 -1.81
C ARG A 53 -9.23 -11.77 -1.69
N THR A 54 -10.24 -12.45 -2.23
CA THR A 54 -10.33 -13.92 -2.20
C THR A 54 -9.73 -14.56 -3.45
N TYR A 55 -9.43 -13.76 -4.47
CA TYR A 55 -8.84 -14.19 -5.72
C TYR A 55 -7.37 -14.52 -5.54
N ASP A 56 -6.84 -15.18 -6.57
CA ASP A 56 -5.41 -15.45 -6.63
C ASP A 56 -4.59 -14.15 -6.60
N PRO A 57 -3.68 -13.97 -5.62
CA PRO A 57 -2.85 -12.78 -5.51
C PRO A 57 -2.00 -12.50 -6.75
N LEU A 58 -1.53 -13.53 -7.46
CA LEU A 58 -0.75 -13.34 -8.69
C LEU A 58 -1.64 -12.82 -9.82
N VAL A 59 -2.87 -13.32 -9.93
CA VAL A 59 -3.79 -12.88 -10.98
C VAL A 59 -4.19 -11.43 -10.76
N THR A 60 -4.50 -11.03 -9.53
CA THR A 60 -4.87 -9.63 -9.27
C THR A 60 -3.68 -8.66 -9.32
N ALA A 61 -2.48 -9.12 -8.97
CA ALA A 61 -1.27 -8.28 -9.02
C ALA A 61 -0.66 -8.17 -10.42
N PHE A 62 -0.54 -9.30 -11.15
CA PHE A 62 0.15 -9.36 -12.45
C PHE A 62 -0.81 -9.39 -13.64
N GLY A 63 -2.08 -9.78 -13.46
CA GLY A 63 -3.08 -9.81 -14.52
C GLY A 63 -3.29 -8.48 -15.25
N PRO A 64 -3.26 -7.32 -14.56
CA PRO A 64 -3.34 -6.02 -15.22
C PRO A 64 -2.10 -5.61 -16.04
N LEU A 65 -0.96 -6.33 -15.95
CA LEU A 65 0.29 -5.92 -16.59
C LEU A 65 0.20 -5.71 -18.11
N PRO A 66 -0.44 -6.59 -18.90
CA PRO A 66 -0.58 -6.35 -20.34
C PRO A 66 -1.35 -5.06 -20.65
N VAL A 67 -2.36 -4.74 -19.83
CA VAL A 67 -3.14 -3.50 -19.95
C VAL A 67 -2.28 -2.29 -19.58
N VAL A 68 -1.43 -2.41 -18.55
CA VAL A 68 -0.45 -1.38 -18.17
C VAL A 68 0.50 -1.08 -19.33
N VAL A 69 1.06 -2.12 -19.97
CA VAL A 69 1.97 -1.97 -21.12
C VAL A 69 1.25 -1.29 -22.29
N TRP A 70 0.02 -1.71 -22.59
CA TRP A 70 -0.77 -1.10 -23.66
C TRP A 70 -1.07 0.39 -23.38
N VAL A 71 -1.62 0.72 -22.21
CA VAL A 71 -1.93 2.12 -21.82
C VAL A 71 -0.69 3.00 -21.80
N PHE A 72 0.47 2.43 -21.46
CA PHE A 72 1.74 3.15 -21.50
C PHE A 72 2.14 3.54 -22.93
N THR A 73 1.93 2.67 -23.91
CA THR A 73 2.26 2.93 -25.33
C THR A 73 1.27 3.87 -26.00
N THR A 74 0.01 3.91 -25.57
CA THR A 74 -1.03 4.73 -26.18
C THR A 74 -0.88 6.23 -25.88
N ARG A 75 -0.92 7.06 -26.93
CA ARG A 75 -0.82 8.52 -26.82
C ARG A 75 -2.17 9.26 -26.71
N ASP A 76 -3.26 8.57 -26.99
CA ASP A 76 -4.61 9.16 -27.05
C ASP A 76 -5.16 9.56 -25.67
N LEU A 77 -6.17 10.44 -25.69
CA LEU A 77 -6.87 10.93 -24.50
C LEU A 77 -7.90 9.93 -23.94
N LEU A 78 -8.67 9.29 -24.84
CA LEU A 78 -9.84 8.49 -24.48
C LEU A 78 -9.47 7.12 -23.89
N ASN A 79 -8.47 6.46 -24.46
CA ASN A 79 -8.00 5.14 -24.03
C ASN A 79 -7.62 5.10 -22.53
N PRO A 80 -6.70 5.95 -22.02
CA PRO A 80 -6.37 5.96 -20.60
C PRO A 80 -7.56 6.38 -19.72
N ALA A 81 -8.42 7.31 -20.19
CA ALA A 81 -9.59 7.74 -19.44
C ALA A 81 -10.56 6.57 -19.14
N LEU A 82 -10.91 5.80 -20.18
CA LEU A 82 -11.85 4.69 -20.09
C LEU A 82 -11.27 3.52 -19.29
N VAL A 83 -9.99 3.19 -19.49
CA VAL A 83 -9.32 2.15 -18.70
C VAL A 83 -9.20 2.56 -17.24
N GLY A 84 -8.85 3.81 -16.96
CA GLY A 84 -8.83 4.36 -15.62
C GLY A 84 -10.19 4.27 -14.95
N LEU A 85 -11.27 4.66 -15.65
CA LEU A 85 -12.63 4.54 -15.14
C LEU A 85 -13.00 3.07 -14.84
N ALA A 86 -12.70 2.15 -15.76
CA ALA A 86 -12.94 0.72 -15.55
C ALA A 86 -12.19 0.18 -14.32
N ALA A 87 -10.91 0.54 -14.16
CA ALA A 87 -10.10 0.16 -13.00
C ALA A 87 -10.66 0.75 -11.70
N LEU A 88 -11.10 2.02 -11.72
CA LEU A 88 -11.76 2.66 -10.59
C LEU A 88 -13.05 1.93 -10.20
N LEU A 89 -13.89 1.57 -11.17
CA LEU A 89 -15.12 0.80 -10.92
C LEU A 89 -14.82 -0.57 -10.29
N VAL A 90 -13.81 -1.28 -10.78
CA VAL A 90 -13.37 -2.56 -10.16
C VAL A 90 -12.96 -2.36 -8.70
N ILE A 91 -12.17 -1.31 -8.39
CA ILE A 91 -11.77 -1.00 -7.02
C ILE A 91 -13.00 -0.70 -6.14
N LEU A 92 -13.92 0.12 -6.61
CA LEU A 92 -15.09 0.54 -5.83
C LEU A 92 -16.07 -0.62 -5.60
N VAL A 93 -16.31 -1.46 -6.60
CA VAL A 93 -17.32 -2.53 -6.55
C VAL A 93 -16.79 -3.81 -5.89
N MET A 94 -15.57 -4.24 -6.26
CA MET A 94 -15.03 -5.55 -5.84
C MET A 94 -14.09 -5.47 -4.64
N VAL A 95 -13.29 -4.41 -4.49
CA VAL A 95 -12.37 -4.26 -3.34
C VAL A 95 -13.06 -3.59 -2.14
N ARG A 96 -14.04 -2.71 -2.40
CA ARG A 96 -14.82 -1.94 -1.42
C ARG A 96 -13.94 -1.36 -0.31
N PRO A 97 -13.01 -0.45 -0.66
CA PRO A 97 -12.10 0.11 0.33
C PRO A 97 -12.85 1.00 1.34
N PRO A 98 -12.27 1.27 2.52
CA PRO A 98 -12.92 2.12 3.51
C PRO A 98 -13.19 3.52 2.95
N ARG A 99 -14.25 4.19 3.43
CA ARG A 99 -14.70 5.51 2.93
C ARG A 99 -13.58 6.56 2.80
N ARG A 100 -12.56 6.50 3.67
CA ARG A 100 -11.39 7.38 3.61
C ARG A 100 -10.57 7.17 2.34
N VAL A 101 -10.34 5.92 1.95
CA VAL A 101 -9.58 5.58 0.73
C VAL A 101 -10.41 5.95 -0.51
N VAL A 102 -11.72 5.71 -0.49
CA VAL A 102 -12.62 6.16 -1.56
C VAL A 102 -12.55 7.68 -1.72
N ALA A 103 -12.63 8.44 -0.62
CA ALA A 103 -12.54 9.91 -0.66
C ALA A 103 -11.18 10.38 -1.19
N VAL A 104 -10.08 9.75 -0.76
CA VAL A 104 -8.73 10.05 -1.27
C VAL A 104 -8.62 9.72 -2.76
N LEU A 105 -9.25 8.65 -3.24
CA LEU A 105 -9.23 8.30 -4.65
C LEU A 105 -10.06 9.27 -5.48
N LEU A 106 -11.29 9.57 -5.07
CA LEU A 106 -12.20 10.45 -5.80
C LEU A 106 -11.78 11.91 -5.77
N LEU A 107 -11.11 12.38 -4.72
CA LEU A 107 -10.62 13.76 -4.63
C LEU A 107 -9.16 13.89 -5.09
N GLY A 108 -8.33 12.91 -4.73
CA GLY A 108 -6.89 12.95 -5.00
C GLY A 108 -6.55 12.66 -6.46
N LEU A 109 -7.30 11.78 -7.14
CA LEU A 109 -7.05 11.48 -8.55
C LEU A 109 -7.32 12.67 -9.49
N PRO A 110 -8.47 13.38 -9.43
CA PRO A 110 -8.68 14.58 -10.23
C PRO A 110 -7.76 15.72 -9.80
N ALA A 111 -7.45 15.86 -8.50
CA ALA A 111 -6.48 16.84 -8.05
C ALA A 111 -5.07 16.57 -8.61
N LEU A 112 -4.64 15.31 -8.61
CA LEU A 112 -3.38 14.88 -9.23
C LEU A 112 -3.39 15.15 -10.73
N ALA A 113 -4.49 14.80 -11.41
CA ALA A 113 -4.64 15.05 -12.84
C ALA A 113 -4.56 16.55 -13.16
N ALA A 114 -5.25 17.40 -12.38
CA ALA A 114 -5.21 18.85 -12.53
C ALA A 114 -3.81 19.42 -12.29
N VAL A 115 -3.14 19.02 -11.20
CA VAL A 115 -1.78 19.46 -10.88
C VAL A 115 -0.80 19.05 -11.98
N MET A 116 -0.88 17.82 -12.47
CA MET A 116 -0.02 17.34 -13.55
C MET A 116 -0.30 18.06 -14.86
N THR A 117 -1.57 18.28 -15.21
CA THR A 117 -1.96 18.99 -16.44
C THR A 117 -1.43 20.42 -16.44
N VAL A 118 -1.58 21.14 -15.32
CA VAL A 118 -1.07 22.51 -15.18
C VAL A 118 0.46 22.52 -15.17
N SER A 119 1.09 21.57 -14.49
CA SER A 119 2.56 21.48 -14.46
C SER A 119 3.12 21.27 -15.87
N PHE A 120 2.60 20.29 -16.62
CA PHE A 120 3.02 20.04 -18.00
C PHE A 120 2.70 21.24 -18.91
N GLY A 121 1.53 21.86 -18.77
CA GLY A 121 1.17 23.05 -19.56
C GLY A 121 2.11 24.24 -19.37
N VAL A 122 2.68 24.42 -18.19
CA VAL A 122 3.61 25.52 -17.86
C VAL A 122 5.07 25.17 -18.16
N LEU A 123 5.45 23.89 -18.10
CA LEU A 123 6.82 23.40 -18.28
C LEU A 123 7.15 22.97 -19.73
N THR A 124 6.16 22.94 -20.64
CA THR A 124 6.38 22.55 -22.04
C THR A 124 7.15 23.64 -22.79
N ASP A 125 8.21 23.25 -23.52
CA ASP A 125 9.04 24.18 -24.30
C ASP A 125 8.17 24.81 -25.42
N PRO A 126 8.09 26.15 -25.55
CA PRO A 126 7.24 26.81 -26.54
C PRO A 126 7.47 26.32 -27.99
N ARG A 127 8.70 25.88 -28.29
CA ARG A 127 9.14 25.41 -29.62
C ARG A 127 8.40 24.18 -30.14
N ASP A 128 7.84 23.35 -29.26
CA ASP A 128 7.04 22.18 -29.67
C ASP A 128 5.58 22.55 -29.99
N VAL A 129 5.13 23.78 -29.66
CA VAL A 129 3.70 24.17 -29.65
C VAL A 129 3.42 25.51 -30.36
N ASP A 130 4.43 26.10 -31.01
CA ASP A 130 4.41 27.40 -31.72
C ASP A 130 3.30 27.57 -32.78
N GLY A 131 2.58 26.50 -33.14
CA GLY A 131 1.47 26.50 -34.12
C GLY A 131 0.05 26.51 -33.53
N THR A 132 -0.13 26.62 -32.22
CA THR A 132 -1.47 26.50 -31.57
C THR A 132 -1.98 27.84 -31.00
N THR A 133 -3.25 27.89 -30.60
CA THR A 133 -3.83 29.12 -30.04
C THR A 133 -3.28 29.41 -28.63
N LEU A 134 -2.75 30.62 -28.46
CA LEU A 134 -2.31 31.15 -27.18
C LEU A 134 -3.54 31.47 -26.31
N LEU A 135 -3.78 30.72 -25.23
CA LEU A 135 -4.95 30.92 -24.35
C LEU A 135 -4.70 31.95 -23.26
N ALA A 136 -3.49 32.00 -22.70
CA ALA A 136 -3.14 32.93 -21.65
C ALA A 136 -1.64 33.16 -21.59
N THR A 137 -1.24 34.42 -21.40
CA THR A 137 0.14 34.79 -21.08
C THR A 137 0.17 35.31 -19.66
N VAL A 138 0.96 34.69 -18.80
CA VAL A 138 1.23 35.16 -17.43
C VAL A 138 2.74 35.32 -17.28
N GLY A 139 3.25 36.53 -17.52
CA GLY A 139 4.68 36.80 -17.48
C GLY A 139 5.46 36.05 -18.57
N PRO A 140 6.60 35.39 -18.28
CA PRO A 140 7.38 34.61 -19.25
C PRO A 140 6.73 33.26 -19.62
N PHE A 141 5.57 32.93 -19.04
CA PHE A 141 4.86 31.68 -19.27
C PHE A 141 3.75 31.88 -20.30
N HIS A 142 3.84 31.16 -21.40
CA HIS A 142 2.83 31.12 -22.46
C HIS A 142 2.07 29.80 -22.36
N LEU A 143 0.76 29.87 -22.14
CA LEU A 143 -0.11 28.70 -22.06
C LEU A 143 -0.76 28.45 -23.42
N TRP A 144 -0.27 27.41 -24.10
CA TRP A 144 -0.76 26.97 -25.40
C TRP A 144 -1.87 25.91 -25.24
N SER A 145 -2.87 25.93 -26.12
CA SER A 145 -3.97 24.94 -26.12
C SER A 145 -3.43 23.51 -26.27
N GLY A 146 -2.48 23.30 -27.19
CA GLY A 146 -1.87 21.99 -27.40
C GLY A 146 -1.08 21.46 -26.19
N ALA A 147 -0.48 22.36 -25.39
CA ALA A 147 0.23 21.98 -24.17
C ALA A 147 -0.73 21.49 -23.06
N LEU A 148 -1.94 22.06 -23.00
CA LEU A 148 -2.97 21.61 -22.06
C LEU A 148 -3.55 20.25 -22.45
N GLU A 149 -3.81 20.01 -23.74
CA GLU A 149 -4.34 18.72 -24.22
C GLU A 149 -3.34 17.59 -23.99
N THR A 150 -2.07 17.80 -24.30
CA THR A 150 -0.99 16.82 -24.05
C THR A 150 -0.74 16.60 -22.57
N GLY A 151 -0.80 17.67 -21.76
CA GLY A 151 -0.75 17.60 -20.30
C GLY A 151 -1.91 16.78 -19.72
N LEU A 152 -3.12 16.97 -20.24
CA LEU A 152 -4.32 16.25 -19.80
C LEU A 152 -4.25 14.77 -20.22
N ALA A 153 -3.81 14.47 -21.44
CA ALA A 153 -3.59 13.09 -21.89
C ALA A 153 -2.59 12.35 -20.99
N THR A 154 -1.47 13.00 -20.65
CA THR A 154 -0.41 12.42 -19.83
C THR A 154 -0.84 12.26 -18.37
N SER A 155 -1.59 13.22 -17.84
CA SER A 155 -2.10 13.16 -16.48
C SER A 155 -3.14 12.05 -16.30
N LEU A 156 -4.08 11.90 -17.25
CA LEU A 156 -5.03 10.80 -17.27
C LEU A 156 -4.35 9.44 -17.44
N ARG A 157 -3.34 9.33 -18.33
CA ARG A 157 -2.53 8.11 -18.48
C ARG A 157 -1.88 7.72 -17.15
N THR A 158 -1.25 8.66 -16.47
CA THR A 158 -0.60 8.42 -15.18
C THR A 158 -1.61 7.97 -14.11
N CYS A 159 -2.78 8.61 -14.06
CA CYS A 159 -3.85 8.22 -13.15
C CYS A 159 -4.40 6.82 -13.44
N ALA A 160 -4.59 6.47 -14.71
CA ALA A 160 -5.05 5.15 -15.13
C ALA A 160 -4.03 4.05 -14.77
N LEU A 161 -2.74 4.29 -15.02
CA LEU A 161 -1.66 3.38 -14.62
C LEU A 161 -1.61 3.20 -13.10
N LEU A 162 -1.75 4.29 -12.34
CA LEU A 162 -1.83 4.24 -10.89
C LEU A 162 -3.01 3.39 -10.41
N LEU A 163 -4.19 3.57 -11.01
CA LEU A 163 -5.38 2.78 -10.67
C LEU A 163 -5.18 1.29 -10.97
N LEU A 164 -4.62 0.94 -12.12
CA LEU A 164 -4.34 -0.46 -12.50
C LEU A 164 -3.41 -1.14 -11.48
N VAL A 165 -2.34 -0.45 -11.04
CA VAL A 165 -1.45 -0.96 -9.99
C VAL A 165 -2.18 -1.06 -8.64
N LEU A 166 -3.05 -0.10 -8.36
CA LEU A 166 -3.80 -0.03 -7.10
C LEU A 166 -4.85 -1.14 -6.96
N VAL A 167 -5.36 -1.69 -8.08
CA VAL A 167 -6.22 -2.89 -8.08
C VAL A 167 -5.54 -4.03 -7.34
N GLY A 168 -4.29 -4.37 -7.71
CA GLY A 168 -3.49 -5.39 -7.03
C GLY A 168 -3.07 -4.99 -5.62
N GLY A 169 -2.65 -3.72 -5.44
CA GLY A 169 -2.15 -3.22 -4.16
C GLY A 169 -3.20 -3.17 -3.03
N LEU A 170 -4.48 -2.91 -3.34
CA LEU A 170 -5.56 -2.86 -2.35
C LEU A 170 -6.26 -4.20 -2.12
N SER A 171 -6.14 -5.14 -3.05
CA SER A 171 -6.78 -6.46 -2.97
C SER A 171 -5.88 -7.51 -2.31
N THR A 172 -4.55 -7.40 -2.45
CA THR A 172 -3.60 -8.43 -2.03
C THR A 172 -2.72 -7.98 -0.87
N THR A 173 -2.07 -8.92 -0.19
CA THR A 173 -1.00 -8.62 0.78
C THR A 173 0.33 -9.20 0.32
N GLY A 174 1.44 -8.58 0.71
CA GLY A 174 2.77 -9.06 0.32
C GLY A 174 3.04 -10.51 0.76
N GLN A 175 2.45 -10.97 1.85
CA GLN A 175 2.57 -12.38 2.28
C GLN A 175 1.81 -13.33 1.35
N ASP A 176 0.64 -12.93 0.87
CA ASP A 176 -0.18 -13.73 -0.03
C ASP A 176 0.50 -13.84 -1.41
N VAL A 177 1.08 -12.74 -1.91
CA VAL A 177 1.86 -12.73 -3.17
C VAL A 177 3.05 -13.68 -3.08
N VAL A 178 3.84 -13.61 -2.01
CA VAL A 178 5.01 -14.49 -1.84
C VAL A 178 4.59 -15.97 -1.76
N ARG A 179 3.48 -16.29 -1.10
CA ARG A 179 2.95 -17.66 -1.05
C ARG A 179 2.53 -18.16 -2.43
N ALA A 180 1.84 -17.32 -3.19
CA ALA A 180 1.43 -17.65 -4.55
C ALA A 180 2.64 -17.84 -5.48
N LEU A 181 3.70 -17.02 -5.33
CA LEU A 181 4.98 -17.22 -6.06
C LEU A 181 5.63 -18.57 -5.76
N VAL A 182 5.67 -18.99 -4.49
CA VAL A 182 6.25 -20.30 -4.12
C VAL A 182 5.41 -21.46 -4.67
N GLN A 183 4.08 -21.35 -4.59
CA GLN A 183 3.19 -22.46 -4.92
C GLN A 183 2.96 -22.61 -6.42
N GLN A 184 2.79 -21.51 -7.14
CA GLN A 184 2.40 -21.51 -8.56
C GLN A 184 3.59 -21.28 -9.47
N LEU A 185 4.42 -20.28 -9.16
CA LEU A 185 5.64 -20.00 -9.93
C LEU A 185 6.82 -20.90 -9.53
N ARG A 186 6.61 -21.82 -8.56
CA ARG A 186 7.59 -22.81 -8.09
C ARG A 186 8.92 -22.20 -7.66
N VAL A 187 8.90 -20.98 -7.13
CA VAL A 187 10.07 -20.34 -6.52
C VAL A 187 10.58 -21.23 -5.39
N PRO A 188 11.90 -21.47 -5.27
CA PRO A 188 12.46 -22.30 -4.21
C PRO A 188 11.95 -21.85 -2.83
N TYR A 189 11.39 -22.79 -2.05
CA TYR A 189 10.73 -22.46 -0.79
C TYR A 189 11.67 -21.72 0.18
N ARG A 190 12.98 -21.97 0.10
CA ARG A 190 14.00 -21.26 0.91
C ARG A 190 13.94 -19.75 0.70
N VAL A 191 13.86 -19.32 -0.56
CA VAL A 191 13.77 -17.90 -0.94
C VAL A 191 12.43 -17.32 -0.52
N GLY A 192 11.34 -18.04 -0.81
CA GLY A 192 9.99 -17.58 -0.45
C GLY A 192 9.77 -17.44 1.06
N TYR A 193 10.25 -18.40 1.86
CA TYR A 193 10.16 -18.31 3.32
C TYR A 193 11.07 -17.24 3.91
N ALA A 194 12.24 -16.98 3.32
CA ALA A 194 13.08 -15.84 3.70
C ALA A 194 12.34 -14.51 3.45
N ALA A 195 11.67 -14.36 2.31
CA ALA A 195 10.84 -13.19 2.03
C ALA A 195 9.65 -13.07 3.00
N LEU A 196 8.96 -14.18 3.32
CA LEU A 196 7.89 -14.19 4.33
C LEU A 196 8.40 -13.79 5.73
N ALA A 197 9.59 -14.25 6.11
CA ALA A 197 10.22 -13.87 7.37
C ALA A 197 10.55 -12.38 7.39
N ALA A 198 11.16 -11.86 6.32
CA ALA A 198 11.47 -10.43 6.18
C ALA A 198 10.21 -9.55 6.31
N LEU A 199 9.11 -9.92 5.64
CA LEU A 199 7.82 -9.21 5.75
C LEU A 199 7.27 -9.21 7.19
N ARG A 200 7.53 -10.26 7.98
CA ARG A 200 7.15 -10.32 9.40
C ARG A 200 8.07 -9.51 10.30
N PHE A 201 9.31 -9.25 9.88
CA PHE A 201 10.25 -8.44 10.64
C PHE A 201 9.95 -6.93 10.55
N VAL A 202 9.32 -6.46 9.47
CA VAL A 202 8.96 -5.04 9.29
C VAL A 202 8.21 -4.45 10.49
N PRO A 203 7.07 -5.00 10.96
CA PRO A 203 6.37 -4.45 12.13
C PRO A 203 7.21 -4.53 13.41
N ARG A 204 8.05 -5.56 13.54
CA ARG A 204 8.97 -5.72 14.68
C ARG A 204 10.02 -4.61 14.71
N PHE A 205 10.65 -4.31 13.57
CA PHE A 205 11.63 -3.23 13.47
C PHE A 205 11.01 -1.87 13.76
N GLY A 206 9.75 -1.65 13.39
CA GLY A 206 9.00 -0.46 13.78
C GLY A 206 8.95 -0.29 15.30
N HIS A 207 8.63 -1.36 16.03
CA HIS A 207 8.59 -1.35 17.49
C HIS A 207 9.99 -1.18 18.12
N GLU A 208 11.00 -1.89 17.62
CA GLU A 208 12.38 -1.74 18.10
C GLU A 208 12.91 -0.31 17.90
N LEU A 209 12.56 0.32 16.77
CA LEU A 209 12.90 1.73 16.51
C LEU A 209 12.24 2.67 17.50
N GLU A 210 10.99 2.43 17.90
CA GLU A 210 10.32 3.22 18.95
C GLU A 210 11.02 3.09 20.31
N VAL A 211 11.44 1.88 20.67
CA VAL A 211 12.20 1.62 21.90
C VAL A 211 13.55 2.34 21.87
N ILE A 212 14.30 2.26 20.77
CA ILE A 212 15.58 2.95 20.59
C ILE A 212 15.40 4.46 20.70
N ARG A 213 14.38 5.03 20.03
CA ARG A 213 14.05 6.46 20.12
C ARG A 213 13.72 6.87 21.55
N ALA A 214 12.96 6.07 22.28
CA ALA A 214 12.63 6.34 23.68
C ALA A 214 13.89 6.30 24.57
N ALA A 215 14.76 5.31 24.40
CA ALA A 215 16.01 5.20 25.15
C ALA A 215 16.96 6.38 24.89
N HIS A 216 17.10 6.82 23.63
CA HIS A 216 17.92 7.99 23.30
C HIS A 216 17.36 9.27 23.90
N ARG A 217 16.04 9.43 23.99
CA ARG A 217 15.42 10.57 24.69
C ARG A 217 15.74 10.57 26.19
N VAL A 218 15.68 9.41 26.85
CA VAL A 218 16.04 9.29 28.28
C VAL A 218 17.53 9.59 28.52
N ARG A 219 18.39 9.18 27.59
CA ARG A 219 19.84 9.46 27.64
C ARG A 219 20.21 10.90 27.27
N GLY A 220 19.25 11.77 26.97
CA GLY A 220 19.50 13.17 26.60
C GLY A 220 20.27 13.34 25.29
N VAL A 221 20.20 12.35 24.39
CA VAL A 221 20.92 12.39 23.11
C VAL A 221 20.23 13.38 22.16
N ASP A 222 20.57 14.66 22.27
CA ASP A 222 20.14 15.70 21.35
C ASP A 222 21.28 16.08 20.38
N HIS A 223 20.98 16.10 19.09
CA HIS A 223 21.93 16.52 18.05
C HIS A 223 21.65 17.95 17.56
N GLY A 224 20.72 18.68 18.21
CA GLY A 224 20.32 20.03 17.81
C GLY A 224 19.31 20.06 16.66
N ARG A 225 19.02 21.25 16.12
CA ARG A 225 18.05 21.45 15.02
C ARG A 225 18.78 21.62 13.68
N GLY A 226 18.22 21.07 12.60
CA GLY A 226 18.78 21.19 11.24
C GLY A 226 18.90 19.85 10.48
N PRO A 227 19.18 19.90 9.16
CA PRO A 227 19.27 18.71 8.31
C PRO A 227 20.44 17.79 8.67
N VAL A 228 21.61 18.36 9.00
CA VAL A 228 22.80 17.61 9.42
C VAL A 228 22.58 16.91 10.76
N ALA A 229 21.97 17.62 11.72
CA ALA A 229 21.57 17.06 13.01
C ALA A 229 20.57 15.91 12.85
N ALA A 230 19.61 16.03 11.93
CA ALA A 230 18.65 14.98 11.62
C ALA A 230 19.33 13.73 11.02
N ALA A 231 20.31 13.91 10.14
CA ALA A 231 21.10 12.81 9.60
C ALA A 231 21.89 12.08 10.69
N ARG A 232 22.58 12.83 11.57
CA ARG A 232 23.32 12.23 12.70
C ARG A 232 22.41 11.46 13.66
N ARG A 233 21.21 11.98 13.97
CA ARG A 233 20.20 11.22 14.76
C ARG A 233 19.80 9.92 14.08
N ARG A 234 19.53 9.94 12.77
CA ARG A 234 19.15 8.75 12.01
C ARG A 234 20.27 7.70 12.04
N LEU A 235 21.51 8.11 11.85
CA LEU A 235 22.67 7.22 11.97
C LEU A 235 22.80 6.63 13.39
N GLY A 236 22.57 7.45 14.42
CA GLY A 236 22.56 7.00 15.81
C GLY A 236 21.50 5.95 16.13
N TYR A 237 20.35 5.94 15.42
CA TYR A 237 19.35 4.88 15.54
C TYR A 237 19.64 3.68 14.65
N ALA A 238 20.32 3.88 13.52
CA ALA A 238 20.60 2.83 12.55
C ALA A 238 21.51 1.74 13.13
N VAL A 239 22.61 2.12 13.79
CA VAL A 239 23.56 1.16 14.38
C VAL A 239 22.91 0.19 15.37
N PRO A 240 22.20 0.64 16.43
CA PRO A 240 21.55 -0.28 17.36
C PRO A 240 20.43 -1.11 16.71
N LEU A 241 19.73 -0.56 15.72
CA LEU A 241 18.68 -1.26 15.01
C LEU A 241 19.25 -2.37 14.10
N LEU A 242 20.35 -2.09 13.40
CA LEU A 242 21.07 -3.10 12.60
C LEU A 242 21.61 -4.22 13.49
N ALA A 243 22.25 -3.86 14.61
CA ALA A 243 22.73 -4.86 15.57
C ALA A 243 21.59 -5.71 16.15
N GLY A 244 20.43 -5.10 16.41
CA GLY A 244 19.21 -5.81 16.80
C GLY A 244 18.69 -6.77 15.71
N GLY A 245 18.71 -6.32 14.46
CA GLY A 245 18.32 -7.10 13.29
C GLY A 245 19.21 -8.32 13.06
N ILE A 246 20.53 -8.16 13.16
CA ILE A 246 21.50 -9.27 13.03
C ILE A 246 21.22 -10.35 14.08
N ARG A 247 21.15 -9.95 15.36
CA ARG A 247 20.82 -10.89 16.47
C ARG A 247 19.45 -11.53 16.32
N HIS A 248 18.49 -10.85 15.69
CA HIS A 248 17.19 -11.45 15.42
C HIS A 248 17.27 -12.47 14.30
N GLY A 249 17.96 -12.14 13.20
CA GLY A 249 18.21 -13.03 12.08
C GLY A 249 18.92 -14.32 12.49
N GLU A 250 20.00 -14.21 13.26
CA GLU A 250 20.74 -15.37 13.81
C GLU A 250 19.83 -16.29 14.64
N ARG A 251 19.05 -15.72 15.56
CA ARG A 251 18.09 -16.50 16.37
C ARG A 251 17.04 -17.18 15.51
N VAL A 252 16.57 -16.53 14.45
CA VAL A 252 15.60 -17.13 13.52
C VAL A 252 16.25 -18.24 12.69
N SER A 253 17.49 -18.06 12.21
CA SER A 253 18.24 -19.09 11.48
C SER A 253 18.45 -20.34 12.32
N LEU A 254 18.99 -20.18 13.53
CA LEU A 254 19.22 -21.28 14.48
C LEU A 254 17.91 -22.02 14.79
N ALA A 255 16.81 -21.28 15.00
CA ALA A 255 15.50 -21.88 15.24
C ALA A 255 14.93 -22.61 14.00
N MET A 256 15.27 -22.16 12.79
CA MET A 256 14.87 -22.80 11.54
C MET A 256 15.67 -24.08 11.29
N GLU A 257 16.99 -24.04 11.50
CA GLU A 257 17.89 -25.19 11.42
C GLU A 257 17.50 -26.27 12.44
N ALA A 258 17.24 -25.91 13.70
CA ALA A 258 16.79 -26.83 14.73
C ALA A 258 15.44 -27.52 14.41
N ARG A 259 14.61 -26.91 13.55
CA ARG A 259 13.34 -27.49 13.07
C ARG A 259 13.50 -28.25 11.76
N GLY A 260 14.72 -28.48 11.29
CA GLY A 260 15.01 -29.18 10.04
C GLY A 260 14.61 -28.38 8.79
N PHE A 261 14.53 -27.04 8.86
CA PHE A 261 14.30 -26.24 7.66
C PHE A 261 15.44 -26.45 6.68
N GLY A 262 15.13 -26.97 5.49
CA GLY A 262 16.18 -27.32 4.54
C GLY A 262 16.55 -28.80 4.48
N ALA A 263 15.99 -29.65 5.34
CA ALA A 263 16.31 -31.09 5.34
C ALA A 263 15.80 -31.83 4.09
N HIS A 264 14.77 -31.30 3.43
CA HIS A 264 14.17 -31.90 2.24
C HIS A 264 14.14 -30.92 1.06
N ALA A 265 14.15 -31.47 -0.16
CA ALA A 265 14.02 -30.70 -1.40
C ALA A 265 12.63 -30.07 -1.56
N THR A 266 11.60 -30.74 -1.06
CA THR A 266 10.20 -30.30 -1.11
C THR A 266 9.62 -30.10 0.29
N ARG A 267 8.59 -29.25 0.39
CA ARG A 267 7.89 -28.95 1.64
C ARG A 267 6.39 -28.94 1.41
N THR A 268 5.64 -29.49 2.36
CA THR A 268 4.18 -29.37 2.42
C THR A 268 3.79 -27.98 2.93
N GLU A 269 2.96 -27.26 2.17
CA GLU A 269 2.50 -25.91 2.54
C GLU A 269 1.25 -25.97 3.41
N ARG A 270 1.26 -25.23 4.52
CA ARG A 270 0.12 -25.18 5.47
C ARG A 270 -1.05 -24.34 4.96
N VAL A 271 -0.77 -23.31 4.15
CA VAL A 271 -1.80 -22.42 3.59
C VAL A 271 -1.70 -22.50 2.08
N LEU A 272 -2.76 -23.01 1.45
CA LEU A 272 -2.84 -23.16 0.01
C LEU A 272 -3.48 -21.91 -0.61
N VAL A 273 -2.94 -21.47 -1.74
CA VAL A 273 -3.51 -20.41 -2.58
C VAL A 273 -4.22 -21.09 -3.75
N PRO A 274 -5.57 -21.21 -3.71
CA PRO A 274 -6.30 -21.95 -4.72
C PRO A 274 -6.42 -21.13 -6.00
N PHE A 275 -5.92 -21.67 -7.12
CA PHE A 275 -6.22 -21.14 -8.45
C PHE A 275 -7.58 -21.68 -8.91
N ARG A 276 -8.55 -20.81 -9.16
CA ARG A 276 -9.94 -21.16 -9.47
C ARG A 276 -10.35 -20.60 -10.83
N VAL A 277 -11.42 -21.17 -11.39
CA VAL A 277 -12.00 -20.71 -12.67
C VAL A 277 -12.37 -19.21 -12.64
N ARG A 278 -12.81 -18.69 -11.49
CA ARG A 278 -13.09 -17.26 -11.31
C ARG A 278 -11.89 -16.36 -11.59
N ASP A 279 -10.66 -16.83 -11.32
CA ASP A 279 -9.44 -16.05 -11.54
C ASP A 279 -9.16 -15.91 -13.04
N VAL A 280 -9.39 -16.99 -13.80
CA VAL A 280 -9.33 -16.98 -15.28
C VAL A 280 -10.40 -16.06 -15.86
N VAL A 281 -11.63 -16.13 -15.36
CA VAL A 281 -12.72 -15.25 -15.81
C VAL A 281 -12.39 -13.78 -15.55
N PHE A 282 -11.83 -13.44 -14.39
CA PHE A 282 -11.41 -12.07 -14.08
C PHE A 282 -10.29 -11.59 -15.02
N LEU A 283 -9.30 -12.44 -15.30
CA LEU A 283 -8.22 -12.11 -16.23
C LEU A 283 -8.75 -11.83 -17.64
N LEU A 284 -9.57 -12.75 -18.17
CA LEU A 284 -10.18 -12.61 -19.48
C LEU A 284 -11.13 -11.43 -19.56
N ALA A 285 -11.89 -11.13 -18.51
CA ALA A 285 -12.74 -9.94 -18.46
C ALA A 285 -11.90 -8.65 -18.47
N THR A 286 -10.80 -8.61 -17.73
CA THR A 286 -9.89 -7.45 -17.70
C THR A 286 -9.28 -7.19 -19.08
N TRP A 287 -8.79 -8.24 -19.75
CA TRP A 287 -8.23 -8.14 -21.09
C TRP A 287 -9.30 -7.87 -22.15
N GLY A 288 -10.47 -8.47 -22.03
CA GLY A 288 -11.60 -8.26 -22.94
C GLY A 288 -12.13 -6.83 -22.89
N VAL A 289 -12.22 -6.23 -21.70
CA VAL A 289 -12.58 -4.81 -21.54
C VAL A 289 -11.52 -3.92 -22.17
N ALA A 290 -10.23 -4.17 -21.92
CA ALA A 290 -9.14 -3.39 -22.51
C ALA A 290 -9.13 -3.49 -24.05
N ALA A 291 -9.29 -4.70 -24.59
CA ALA A 291 -9.37 -4.93 -26.04
C ALA A 291 -10.62 -4.28 -26.65
N GLY A 292 -11.77 -4.36 -25.97
CA GLY A 292 -13.00 -3.68 -26.40
C GLY A 292 -12.83 -2.17 -26.46
N ILE A 293 -12.20 -1.56 -25.45
CA ILE A 293 -11.88 -0.12 -25.46
C ILE A 293 -10.95 0.19 -26.63
N ALA A 294 -9.88 -0.59 -26.82
CA ALA A 294 -8.94 -0.39 -27.92
C ALA A 294 -9.65 -0.43 -29.29
N LEU A 295 -10.51 -1.42 -29.51
CA LEU A 295 -11.25 -1.60 -30.77
C LEU A 295 -12.32 -0.54 -31.03
N VAL A 296 -12.89 0.07 -29.99
CA VAL A 296 -13.89 1.14 -30.17
C VAL A 296 -13.22 2.48 -30.45
N VAL A 297 -12.09 2.75 -29.79
CA VAL A 297 -11.42 4.07 -29.89
C VAL A 297 -10.52 4.17 -31.12
N VAL A 298 -9.86 3.07 -31.55
CA VAL A 298 -8.98 3.09 -32.73
C VAL A 298 -9.71 3.50 -34.01
N PRO A 299 -10.89 2.95 -34.35
CA PRO A 299 -11.64 3.36 -35.54
C PRO A 299 -12.25 4.76 -35.44
N ALA A 300 -12.56 5.23 -34.22
CA ALA A 300 -13.16 6.54 -33.99
C ALA A 300 -12.17 7.71 -34.25
N LEU A 301 -10.87 7.41 -34.33
CA LEU A 301 -9.82 8.38 -34.65
C LEU A 301 -9.37 8.31 -36.13
N THR A 302 -9.71 7.23 -36.84
CA THR A 302 -9.37 7.04 -38.27
C THR A 302 -10.53 7.26 -39.22
N GLY A 303 -11.73 7.58 -38.71
CA GLY A 303 -12.95 7.86 -39.49
C GLY A 303 -13.31 9.33 -39.58
#